data_AF-A0A7Z2T2M8-F1
#
_entry.id   AF-A0A7Z2T2M8-F1
#
_cell.length_a   1.000
_cell.length_b   1.000
_cell.length_c   1.000
_cell.angle_alpha   90.00
_cell.angle_beta   90.00
_cell.angle_gamma   90.00
#
_symmetry.space_group_name_H-M   'P 1'
#
loop_
_entity.id
_entity.type
_entity.pdbx_description
1 polymer ?
#
loop_
_entity_poly.entity_id
_entity_poly.type
_entity_poly.pdbx_seq_one_letter_code
_entity_poly.pdbx_strand_id
1 'polypeptide(L)'
;MYLETRFEIGDEVRVVRTIRNDGSVTDDSSKGNVLVKAGEIGYVRSLGFFLQNQIIFRVYFPSEDREIGVRNEELLTSDLPWQENIFYRKQRVPLNYSLAHKGQVFARKNETVEIRDIKRNLDTGLLQYLVLAKGQWVWLEQGALQRPEPLPEQLPEQPTDQLNAFDSEESELCVMNG
;
A
#
# COMPACT_ATOMS: atom_id res chain seq x y z
N MET A 1 -22.51 7.56 13.90
CA MET A 1 -21.53 6.57 13.42
C MET A 1 -20.17 7.07 13.87
N TYR A 2 -19.54 6.42 14.85
CA TYR A 2 -18.21 6.80 15.31
C TYR A 2 -17.17 6.20 14.38
N LEU A 3 -16.15 6.95 14.00
CA LEU A 3 -15.01 6.40 13.27
C LEU A 3 -14.24 5.48 14.23
N GLU A 4 -13.95 4.25 13.81
CA GLU A 4 -13.11 3.33 14.57
C GLU A 4 -11.66 3.82 14.54
N THR A 5 -11.09 4.04 15.72
CA THR A 5 -9.67 4.33 15.90
C THR A 5 -8.91 3.01 15.90
N ARG A 6 -8.05 2.78 14.89
CA ARG A 6 -7.25 1.54 14.78
C ARG A 6 -6.08 1.47 15.78
N PHE A 7 -5.73 2.61 16.38
CA PHE A 7 -4.54 2.76 17.23
C PHE A 7 -4.85 3.63 18.44
N GLU A 8 -4.09 3.42 19.51
CA GLU A 8 -4.10 4.18 20.76
C GLU A 8 -2.80 4.98 20.95
N ILE A 9 -2.81 5.89 21.93
CA ILE A 9 -1.60 6.65 22.28
C ILE A 9 -0.55 5.68 22.83
N GLY A 10 0.66 5.76 22.29
CA GLY A 10 1.78 4.89 22.64
C GLY A 10 2.01 3.75 21.66
N ASP A 11 1.05 3.45 20.78
CA ASP A 11 1.20 2.38 19.79
C ASP A 11 2.37 2.65 18.83
N GLU A 12 3.15 1.61 18.58
CA GLU A 12 4.20 1.61 17.57
C GLU A 12 3.59 1.28 16.21
N VAL A 13 3.68 2.22 15.27
CA VAL A 13 3.05 2.16 13.95
C VAL A 13 4.08 2.33 12.85
N ARG A 14 3.78 1.77 11.67
CA ARG A 14 4.57 1.87 10.45
C ARG A 14 3.82 2.64 9.37
N VAL A 15 4.51 3.52 8.65
CA VAL A 15 3.89 4.25 7.53
C VAL A 15 3.87 3.41 6.26
N VAL A 16 2.70 3.30 5.61
CA VAL A 16 2.54 2.43 4.42
C VAL A 16 3.05 3.05 3.14
N ARG A 17 3.17 4.37 3.11
CA ARG A 17 3.64 5.16 1.97
C ARG A 17 4.41 6.36 2.47
N THR A 18 5.28 6.88 1.60
CA THR A 18 6.04 8.10 1.87
C THR A 18 5.09 9.26 2.11
N ILE A 19 5.22 9.91 3.26
CA ILE A 19 4.47 11.10 3.62
C ILE A 19 5.22 12.31 3.11
N ARG A 20 4.49 13.20 2.42
CA ARG A 20 5.01 14.44 1.89
C ARG A 20 4.25 15.62 2.48
N ASN A 21 4.91 16.76 2.61
CA ASN A 21 4.25 17.97 3.09
C ASN A 21 3.19 18.42 2.09
N ASP A 22 1.92 18.38 2.46
CA ASP A 22 0.80 18.87 1.67
C ASP A 22 0.53 20.38 1.87
N GLY A 23 1.28 21.02 2.79
CA GLY A 23 1.14 22.41 3.22
C GLY A 23 0.73 22.55 4.69
N SER A 24 0.49 21.44 5.40
CA SER A 24 0.16 21.42 6.83
C SER A 24 1.34 21.75 7.75
N VAL A 25 2.57 21.54 7.27
CA VAL A 25 3.82 21.80 7.99
C VAL A 25 4.41 23.14 7.53
N THR A 26 4.61 24.07 8.47
CA THR A 26 5.00 25.47 8.18
C THR A 26 6.45 25.84 8.48
N ASP A 27 7.24 24.96 9.08
CA ASP A 27 8.52 25.31 9.72
C ASP A 27 9.75 25.35 8.79
N ASP A 28 9.83 24.53 7.73
CA ASP A 28 10.82 24.77 6.64
C ASP A 28 10.67 23.86 5.40
N SER A 29 9.53 23.17 5.25
CA SER A 29 9.36 22.21 4.16
C SER A 29 8.50 22.79 3.06
N SER A 30 9.09 22.99 1.87
CA SER A 30 8.28 23.27 0.68
C SER A 30 7.26 22.16 0.44
N LYS A 31 6.08 22.52 -0.06
CA LYS A 31 5.05 21.55 -0.43
C LYS A 31 5.65 20.48 -1.35
N GLY A 32 5.42 19.21 -1.04
CA GLY A 32 5.95 18.06 -1.77
C GLY A 32 7.22 17.44 -1.17
N ASN A 33 7.90 18.11 -0.23
CA ASN A 33 9.07 17.53 0.45
C ASN A 33 8.69 16.25 1.20
N VAL A 34 9.57 15.25 1.14
CA VAL A 34 9.42 14.03 1.94
C VAL A 34 9.57 14.39 3.42
N LEU A 35 8.57 14.04 4.22
CA LEU A 35 8.60 14.19 5.67
C LEU A 35 8.98 12.88 6.35
N VAL A 36 8.48 11.75 5.84
CA VAL A 36 8.69 10.40 6.39
C VAL A 36 8.67 9.41 5.24
N LYS A 37 9.59 8.45 5.20
CA LYS A 37 9.64 7.43 4.14
C LYS A 37 8.68 6.28 4.42
N ALA A 38 8.20 5.64 3.35
CA ALA A 38 7.45 4.40 3.48
C ALA A 38 8.27 3.36 4.27
N GLY A 39 7.62 2.69 5.21
CA GLY A 39 8.23 1.66 6.05
C GLY A 39 8.83 2.17 7.35
N GLU A 40 8.90 3.48 7.56
CA GLU A 40 9.42 4.04 8.81
C GLU A 40 8.47 3.81 9.99
N ILE A 41 9.07 3.63 11.17
CA ILE A 41 8.39 3.39 12.42
C ILE A 41 8.27 4.69 13.21
N GLY A 42 7.10 4.91 13.80
CA GLY A 42 6.84 5.99 14.73
C GLY A 42 5.90 5.57 15.85
N TYR A 43 5.66 6.49 16.78
CA TYR A 43 4.84 6.25 17.97
C TYR A 43 3.68 7.23 18.02
N VAL A 44 2.46 6.71 18.21
CA VAL A 44 1.26 7.55 18.29
C VAL A 44 1.32 8.42 19.56
N ARG A 45 1.19 9.74 19.40
CA ARG A 45 1.18 10.72 20.49
C ARG A 45 -0.19 11.27 20.80
N SER A 46 -1.02 11.45 19.78
CA SER A 46 -2.40 11.90 19.91
C SER A 46 -3.20 11.56 18.66
N LEU A 47 -4.53 11.69 18.74
CA LEU A 47 -5.43 11.62 17.60
C LEU A 47 -6.29 12.88 17.55
N GLY A 48 -6.61 13.30 16.34
CA GLY A 48 -7.53 14.39 16.06
C GLY A 48 -8.43 14.04 14.88
N PHE A 49 -9.41 14.89 14.63
CA PHE A 49 -10.33 14.75 13.50
C PHE A 49 -10.11 15.89 12.51
N PHE A 50 -10.00 15.57 11.23
CA PHE A 50 -10.02 16.53 10.13
C PHE A 50 -11.37 16.46 9.40
N LEU A 51 -12.00 17.62 9.16
CA LEU A 51 -13.30 17.75 8.50
C LEU A 51 -14.38 16.76 9.03
N GLN A 52 -14.39 16.52 10.35
CA GLN A 52 -15.30 15.63 11.10
C GLN A 52 -15.35 14.15 10.67
N ASN A 53 -14.77 13.79 9.52
CA ASN A 53 -14.92 12.49 8.87
C ASN A 53 -13.58 11.74 8.67
N GLN A 54 -12.44 12.35 9.02
CA GLN A 54 -11.13 11.72 8.90
C GLN A 54 -10.41 11.72 10.24
N ILE A 55 -9.89 10.57 10.66
CA ILE A 55 -8.99 10.47 11.81
C ILE A 55 -7.57 10.79 11.33
N ILE A 56 -6.92 11.73 12.02
CA ILE A 56 -5.52 12.07 11.85
C ILE A 56 -4.79 11.72 13.15
N PHE A 57 -3.84 10.80 13.07
CA PHE A 57 -2.93 10.50 14.17
C PHE A 57 -1.76 11.46 14.12
N ARG A 58 -1.34 11.98 15.27
CA ARG A 58 -0.05 12.61 15.42
C ARG A 58 0.95 11.54 15.83
N VAL A 59 1.92 11.29 14.97
CA VAL A 59 2.92 10.23 15.16
C VAL A 59 4.30 10.88 15.26
N TYR A 60 5.03 10.55 16.31
CA TYR A 60 6.42 10.95 16.47
C TYR A 60 7.34 9.94 15.79
N PHE A 61 8.15 10.41 14.84
CA PHE A 61 9.14 9.63 14.13
C PHE A 61 10.54 9.94 14.67
N PRO A 62 11.20 9.01 15.39
CA PRO A 62 12.52 9.27 15.98
C PRO A 62 13.60 9.57 14.95
N SER A 63 13.54 8.95 13.77
CA SER A 63 14.53 9.16 12.69
C SER A 63 14.56 10.60 12.18
N GLU A 64 13.41 11.25 12.19
CA GLU A 64 13.22 12.63 11.70
C GLU A 64 13.14 13.64 12.85
N ASP A 65 13.22 13.15 14.10
CA ASP A 65 12.96 13.89 15.35
C ASP A 65 11.73 14.80 15.28
N ARG A 66 10.62 14.25 14.76
CA ARG A 66 9.48 15.08 14.37
C ARG A 66 8.13 14.39 14.56
N GLU A 67 7.14 15.18 14.96
CA GLU A 67 5.73 14.77 14.99
C GLU A 67 5.02 15.17 13.70
N ILE A 68 4.39 14.20 13.04
CA ILE A 68 3.68 14.36 11.76
C ILE A 68 2.24 13.88 11.90
N GLY A 69 1.30 14.60 11.27
CA GLY A 69 -0.08 14.16 11.11
C GLY A 69 -0.18 13.12 10.01
N VAL A 70 -0.70 11.93 10.33
CA VAL A 70 -0.80 10.77 9.43
C VAL A 70 -2.23 10.24 9.46
N ARG A 71 -2.80 9.91 8.30
CA ARG A 71 -4.17 9.38 8.23
C ARG A 71 -4.26 7.94 8.73
N ASN A 72 -5.46 7.52 9.15
CA ASN A 72 -5.71 6.15 9.61
C ASN A 72 -5.33 5.09 8.56
N GLU A 73 -5.63 5.34 7.28
CA GLU A 73 -5.30 4.47 6.15
C GLU A 73 -3.82 4.55 5.70
N GLU A 74 -3.03 5.41 6.32
CA GLU A 74 -1.59 5.57 6.06
C GLU A 74 -0.72 4.79 7.06
N LEU A 75 -1.34 4.16 8.07
CA LEU A 75 -0.66 3.45 9.15
C LEU A 75 -0.94 1.94 9.15
N LEU A 76 0.09 1.18 9.54
CA LEU A 76 0.02 -0.22 9.95
C LEU A 76 0.50 -0.33 11.40
N THR A 77 0.07 -1.39 12.08
CA THR A 77 0.80 -1.85 13.26
C THR A 77 2.20 -2.29 12.85
N SER A 78 3.18 -1.98 13.69
CA SER A 78 4.60 -2.30 13.46
C SER A 78 4.93 -3.80 13.44
N ASP A 79 4.10 -4.62 14.09
CA ASP A 79 4.22 -6.08 14.18
C ASP A 79 3.90 -6.81 12.87
N LEU A 80 3.13 -6.18 11.98
CA LEU A 80 2.81 -6.72 10.66
C LEU A 80 4.06 -6.76 9.78
N PRO A 81 4.16 -7.71 8.83
CA PRO A 81 5.28 -7.77 7.90
C PRO A 81 5.35 -6.51 7.04
N TRP A 82 6.56 -5.99 6.85
CA TRP A 82 6.82 -4.95 5.85
C TRP A 82 7.25 -5.57 4.53
N GLN A 83 6.39 -5.42 3.51
CA GLN A 83 6.71 -5.79 2.14
C GLN A 83 6.83 -4.53 1.29
N GLU A 84 8.02 -4.27 0.76
CA GLU A 84 8.27 -3.13 -0.11
C GLU A 84 7.58 -3.33 -1.47
N ASN A 85 6.86 -2.31 -1.92
CA ASN A 85 6.32 -2.33 -3.27
C ASN A 85 7.45 -2.09 -4.28
N ILE A 86 7.59 -3.00 -5.23
CA ILE A 86 8.60 -2.91 -6.31
C ILE A 86 7.98 -2.79 -7.70
N PHE A 87 6.66 -2.65 -7.76
CA PHE A 87 5.90 -2.55 -9.01
C PHE A 87 5.09 -1.25 -9.07
N TYR A 88 4.65 -0.88 -10.27
CA TYR A 88 3.82 0.31 -10.50
C TYR A 88 2.65 0.02 -11.43
N ARG A 89 1.60 0.85 -11.38
CA ARG A 89 0.44 0.71 -12.27
C ARG A 89 0.85 0.87 -13.74
N LYS A 90 0.16 0.15 -14.62
CA LYS A 90 0.42 0.01 -16.07
C LYS A 90 1.74 -0.71 -16.40
N GLN A 91 2.49 -1.18 -15.41
CA GLN A 91 3.66 -2.00 -15.64
C GLN A 91 3.23 -3.37 -16.18
N ARG A 92 3.92 -3.82 -17.23
CA ARG A 92 3.76 -5.17 -17.78
C ARG A 92 4.81 -6.09 -17.16
N VAL A 93 4.36 -7.15 -16.49
CA VAL A 93 5.23 -8.05 -15.72
C VAL A 93 4.91 -9.51 -16.05
N PRO A 94 5.91 -10.37 -16.26
CA PRO A 94 5.69 -11.80 -16.43
C PRO A 94 5.20 -12.47 -15.14
N LEU A 95 4.35 -13.47 -15.27
CA LEU A 95 3.96 -14.33 -14.15
C LEU A 95 5.11 -15.25 -13.72
N ASN A 96 5.30 -15.40 -12.41
CA ASN A 96 6.27 -16.31 -11.82
C ASN A 96 5.75 -17.76 -11.76
N TYR A 97 4.42 -17.92 -11.64
CA TYR A 97 3.71 -19.21 -11.62
C TYR A 97 2.53 -19.20 -12.59
N SER A 98 2.06 -20.39 -12.99
CA SER A 98 0.80 -20.49 -13.72
C SER A 98 -0.38 -20.22 -12.78
N LEU A 99 -1.39 -19.51 -13.25
CA LEU A 99 -2.60 -19.23 -12.49
C LEU A 99 -3.68 -20.25 -12.86
N ALA A 100 -4.28 -20.86 -11.84
CA ALA A 100 -5.38 -21.82 -12.01
C ALA A 100 -6.51 -21.52 -11.04
N HIS A 101 -7.75 -21.71 -11.47
CA HIS A 101 -8.91 -21.67 -10.60
C HIS A 101 -9.74 -22.93 -10.80
N LYS A 102 -10.15 -23.58 -9.70
CA LYS A 102 -10.87 -24.87 -9.72
C LYS A 102 -10.17 -25.93 -10.61
N GLY A 103 -8.83 -25.95 -10.58
CA GLY A 103 -8.01 -26.89 -11.35
C GLY A 103 -7.81 -26.55 -12.84
N GLN A 104 -8.44 -25.49 -13.35
CA GLN A 104 -8.26 -25.05 -14.73
C GLN A 104 -7.22 -23.92 -14.80
N VAL A 105 -6.12 -24.16 -15.51
CA VAL A 105 -5.10 -23.14 -15.78
C VAL A 105 -5.66 -22.13 -16.79
N PHE A 106 -5.74 -20.86 -16.40
CA PHE A 106 -6.21 -19.77 -17.26
C PHE A 106 -5.08 -18.82 -17.66
N ALA A 107 -3.95 -18.78 -16.94
CA ALA A 107 -2.74 -18.07 -17.37
C ALA A 107 -1.50 -18.90 -17.06
N ARG A 108 -0.49 -18.87 -17.95
CA ARG A 108 0.72 -19.69 -17.78
C ARG A 108 1.87 -18.88 -17.19
N LYS A 109 2.77 -19.55 -16.46
CA LYS A 109 4.07 -19.00 -16.07
C LYS A 109 4.75 -18.33 -17.29
N ASN A 110 5.42 -17.20 -17.05
CA ASN A 110 6.05 -16.32 -18.03
C ASN A 110 5.10 -15.55 -18.96
N GLU A 111 3.77 -15.80 -18.94
CA GLU A 111 2.84 -14.91 -19.63
C GLU A 111 2.87 -13.53 -18.96
N THR A 112 2.87 -12.47 -19.79
CA THR A 112 2.92 -11.09 -19.31
C THR A 112 1.53 -10.58 -19.00
N VAL A 113 1.35 -10.04 -17.79
CA VAL A 113 0.14 -9.35 -17.34
C VAL A 113 0.42 -7.88 -17.08
N GLU A 114 -0.59 -7.03 -17.13
CA GLU A 114 -0.47 -5.61 -16.76
C GLU A 114 -1.01 -5.39 -15.35
N ILE A 115 -0.23 -4.70 -14.51
CA ILE A 115 -0.64 -4.27 -13.19
C ILE A 115 -1.60 -3.11 -13.32
N ARG A 116 -2.81 -3.30 -12.84
CA ARG A 116 -3.90 -2.33 -12.94
C ARG A 116 -4.10 -1.59 -11.64
N ASP A 117 -4.01 -2.31 -10.53
CA ASP A 117 -4.07 -1.72 -9.20
C ASP A 117 -3.11 -2.39 -8.22
N ILE A 118 -2.80 -1.66 -7.15
CA ILE A 118 -1.90 -2.08 -6.07
C ILE A 118 -2.54 -1.68 -4.75
N LYS A 119 -2.77 -2.65 -3.89
CA LYS A 119 -3.40 -2.43 -2.57
C LYS A 119 -2.54 -3.06 -1.49
N ARG A 120 -2.34 -2.33 -0.39
CA ARG A 120 -1.84 -2.93 0.84
C ARG A 120 -3.01 -3.31 1.71
N ASN A 121 -3.06 -4.57 2.13
CA ASN A 121 -4.02 -5.01 3.13
C ASN A 121 -3.51 -4.53 4.51
N LEU A 122 -4.30 -3.71 5.20
CA LEU A 122 -3.87 -3.07 6.45
C LEU A 122 -3.93 -4.00 7.67
N ASP A 123 -4.55 -5.16 7.55
CA ASP A 123 -4.69 -6.17 8.60
C ASP A 123 -3.58 -7.24 8.52
N THR A 124 -2.97 -7.40 7.34
CA THR A 124 -1.91 -8.39 7.09
C THR A 124 -0.56 -7.76 6.73
N GLY A 125 -0.54 -6.49 6.33
CA GLY A 125 0.66 -5.78 5.86
C GLY A 125 1.10 -6.13 4.43
N LEU A 126 0.51 -7.15 3.81
CA LEU A 126 0.91 -7.66 2.49
C LEU A 126 0.37 -6.82 1.33
N LEU A 127 1.10 -6.83 0.21
CA LEU A 127 0.71 -6.16 -1.03
C LEU A 127 0.03 -7.12 -2.00
N GLN A 128 -1.11 -6.67 -2.50
CA GLN A 128 -1.87 -7.35 -3.54
C GLN A 128 -1.87 -6.51 -4.82
N TYR A 129 -1.78 -7.20 -5.95
CA TYR A 129 -1.68 -6.62 -7.27
C TYR A 129 -2.85 -7.09 -8.12
N LEU A 130 -3.68 -6.16 -8.57
CA LEU A 130 -4.77 -6.46 -9.49
C LEU A 130 -4.22 -6.53 -10.91
N VAL A 131 -4.43 -7.65 -11.59
CA VAL A 131 -4.02 -7.84 -12.98
C VAL A 131 -5.18 -8.30 -13.84
N LEU A 132 -5.09 -8.04 -15.14
CA LEU A 132 -5.98 -8.60 -16.15
C LEU A 132 -5.28 -9.76 -16.88
N ALA A 133 -5.73 -10.99 -16.63
CA ALA A 133 -5.18 -12.21 -17.23
C ALA A 133 -6.25 -12.92 -18.07
N LYS A 134 -6.04 -13.03 -19.40
CA LYS A 134 -6.99 -13.62 -20.36
C LYS A 134 -8.44 -13.11 -20.22
N GLY A 135 -8.61 -11.83 -19.90
CA GLY A 135 -9.93 -11.20 -19.73
C GLY A 135 -10.54 -11.35 -18.34
N GLN A 136 -9.82 -11.95 -17.38
CA GLN A 136 -10.26 -12.07 -15.98
C GLN A 136 -9.42 -11.18 -15.06
N TRP A 137 -10.10 -10.51 -14.14
CA TRP A 137 -9.49 -9.70 -13.09
C TRP A 137 -9.09 -10.59 -11.91
N VAL A 138 -7.83 -10.51 -11.48
CA VAL A 138 -7.29 -11.38 -10.42
C VAL A 138 -6.37 -10.57 -9.51
N TRP A 139 -6.57 -10.69 -8.19
CA TRP A 139 -5.62 -10.21 -7.19
C TRP A 139 -4.53 -11.24 -6.97
N LEU A 140 -3.28 -10.80 -7.07
CA LEU A 140 -2.10 -11.63 -6.92
C LEU A 140 -1.21 -11.10 -5.79
N GLU A 141 -0.61 -12.01 -5.03
CA GLU A 141 0.47 -11.69 -4.11
C GLU A 141 1.75 -11.35 -4.90
N GLN A 142 2.66 -10.56 -4.32
CA GLN A 142 3.89 -10.11 -4.99
C GLN A 142 4.70 -11.26 -5.61
N GLY A 143 4.78 -12.41 -4.94
CA GLY A 143 5.55 -13.57 -5.38
C GLY A 143 5.03 -14.26 -6.65
N ALA A 144 3.78 -14.00 -7.05
CA ALA A 144 3.21 -14.50 -8.30
C ALA A 144 3.66 -13.71 -9.53
N LEU A 145 4.28 -12.55 -9.32
CA LEU A 145 4.86 -11.70 -10.36
C LEU A 145 6.38 -11.83 -10.36
N GLN A 146 7.00 -11.89 -11.54
CA GLN A 146 8.45 -11.92 -11.63
C GLN A 146 9.03 -10.58 -11.17
N ARG A 147 10.02 -10.66 -10.29
CA ARG A 147 10.75 -9.50 -9.79
C ARG A 147 11.41 -8.77 -10.98
N PRO A 148 11.28 -7.43 -11.09
CA PRO A 148 11.97 -6.68 -12.12
C PRO A 148 13.47 -6.65 -11.84
N GLU A 149 14.28 -6.82 -12.89
CA GLU A 149 15.74 -6.71 -12.85
C GLU A 149 16.20 -5.71 -13.92
N PRO A 150 16.88 -4.61 -13.54
CA PRO A 150 17.19 -4.19 -12.17
C PRO A 150 15.94 -3.74 -11.39
N LEU A 151 16.06 -3.67 -10.06
CA LEU A 151 15.04 -3.04 -9.22
C LEU A 151 14.93 -1.55 -9.56
N PRO A 152 13.71 -0.99 -9.58
CA PRO A 152 13.56 0.45 -9.76
C PRO A 152 14.20 1.20 -8.59
N GLU A 153 15.10 2.14 -8.88
CA GLU A 153 15.67 3.02 -7.86
C GLU A 153 14.59 3.89 -7.21
N GLN A 154 13.58 4.30 -7.98
CA GLN A 154 12.41 5.05 -7.53
C GLN A 154 11.18 4.59 -8.31
N LEU A 155 10.09 4.31 -7.60
CA LEU A 155 8.80 4.05 -8.25
C LEU A 155 8.17 5.35 -8.75
N PRO A 156 7.53 5.34 -9.93
CA PRO A 156 6.79 6.50 -10.42
C PRO A 156 5.66 6.84 -9.45
N GLU A 157 5.44 8.14 -9.24
CA GLU A 157 4.39 8.62 -8.35
C GLU A 157 3.03 8.08 -8.80
N GLN A 158 2.31 7.51 -7.84
CA GLN A 158 0.98 6.98 -8.04
C GLN A 158 -0.04 8.03 -7.59
N PRO A 159 -1.08 8.33 -8.39
CA PRO A 159 -2.12 9.27 -7.96
C PRO A 159 -2.74 8.83 -6.63
N THR A 160 -2.77 9.72 -5.65
CA THR A 160 -3.28 9.46 -4.29
C THR A 160 -4.80 9.28 -4.26
N ASP A 161 -5.54 9.90 -5.20
CA ASP A 161 -7.01 10.01 -5.17
C ASP A 161 -7.80 8.81 -5.74
N GLN A 162 -7.14 7.74 -6.18
CA GLN A 162 -7.82 6.59 -6.82
C GLN A 162 -8.02 5.37 -5.92
N LEU A 163 -7.94 5.55 -4.59
CA LEU A 163 -7.91 4.46 -3.61
C LEU A 163 -9.16 3.56 -3.58
N ASN A 164 -10.27 3.88 -4.26
CA ASN A 164 -11.55 3.17 -4.12
C ASN A 164 -12.25 2.78 -5.46
N ALA A 165 -11.56 2.70 -6.60
CA ALA A 165 -12.27 2.52 -7.89
C ALA A 165 -12.55 1.06 -8.32
N PHE A 166 -12.06 0.05 -7.58
CA PHE A 166 -12.43 -1.35 -7.80
C PHE A 166 -12.97 -1.95 -6.51
N ASP A 167 -14.28 -1.78 -6.30
CA ASP A 167 -15.02 -2.45 -5.24
C ASP A 167 -14.90 -3.97 -5.39
N SER A 168 -14.70 -4.62 -4.25
CA SER A 168 -14.31 -6.02 -4.09
C SER A 168 -15.35 -7.06 -4.51
N GLU A 169 -16.51 -6.66 -5.03
CA GLU A 169 -17.62 -7.59 -5.29
C GLU A 169 -17.47 -8.48 -6.54
N GLU A 170 -16.52 -8.19 -7.44
CA GLU A 170 -16.30 -9.03 -8.65
C GLU A 170 -15.01 -9.88 -8.64
N SER A 171 -14.22 -9.85 -7.56
CA SER A 171 -12.87 -10.45 -7.55
C SER A 171 -12.71 -11.64 -6.59
N GLU A 172 -13.61 -12.63 -6.68
CA GLU A 172 -13.43 -13.95 -6.05
C GLU A 172 -12.41 -14.81 -6.83
N LEU A 173 -11.14 -14.44 -6.85
CA LEU A 173 -10.08 -15.32 -7.37
C LEU A 173 -8.81 -15.19 -6.53
N CYS A 174 -8.86 -15.73 -5.31
CA CYS A 174 -7.64 -16.08 -4.59
C CYS A 174 -7.06 -17.36 -5.22
N VAL A 175 -5.97 -17.22 -5.96
CA VAL A 175 -5.24 -18.37 -6.52
C VAL A 175 -4.01 -18.61 -5.66
N MET A 176 -4.15 -19.51 -4.68
CA MET A 176 -3.02 -20.22 -4.08
C MET A 176 -3.03 -21.64 -4.60
N ASN A 177 -1.96 -22.03 -5.31
CA ASN A 177 -1.17 -23.25 -5.08
C ASN A 177 -0.23 -23.52 -6.26
N GLY A 178 1.05 -23.71 -5.92
CA GLY A 178 2.16 -24.08 -6.78
C GLY A 178 3.45 -24.05 -5.98
#